data_AF-A0A7H1AM16-F1
#
_entry.id   AF-A0A7H1AM16-F1
#
_cell.length_a   1.000
_cell.length_b   1.000
_cell.length_c   1.000
_cell.angle_alpha   90.00
_cell.angle_beta   90.00
_cell.angle_gamma   90.00
#
_symmetry.space_group_name_H-M   'P 1'
#
loop_
_entity.id
_entity.type
_entity.pdbx_description
1 polymer ?
#
loop_
_entity_poly.entity_id
_entity_poly.type
_entity_poly.pdbx_seq_one_letter_code
_entity_poly.pdbx_strand_id
1 'polypeptide(L)'
;MEQVIRLNAALESIPGLREVSVQKMDVGDLTADDFSLLPYADLPLGAMKRTAGGRADELVICMDFALEEGVRGLLGLEFVSWWVRDAARAGAAMQVRSLALPPIGEQFGSTLRFRIDWFYTDPDNDMQRLLAAVDALASDLESTIAQQDIVKRIKGRNGPAAVVPGDRPGRPAPPQPVSAGLRTLFRRKPH
;
A
#
# COMPACT_ATOMS: atom_id res chain seq x y z
N MET A 1 4.97 16.61 17.78
CA MET A 1 5.71 15.34 17.92
C MET A 1 4.79 14.25 18.47
N GLU A 2 3.99 14.58 19.49
CA GLU A 2 2.90 13.73 19.99
C GLU A 2 1.93 13.23 18.91
N GLN A 3 1.56 14.08 17.94
CA GLN A 3 0.63 13.74 16.85
C GLN A 3 1.17 12.60 15.96
N VAL A 4 2.46 12.63 15.66
CA VAL A 4 3.13 11.58 14.86
C VAL A 4 3.20 10.27 15.66
N ILE A 5 3.44 10.36 16.97
CA ILE A 5 3.42 9.20 17.87
C ILE A 5 2.02 8.58 17.91
N ARG A 6 0.97 9.40 17.99
CA ARG A 6 -0.43 8.94 17.97
C ARG A 6 -0.78 8.24 16.66
N LEU A 7 -0.41 8.82 15.51
CA LEU A 7 -0.62 8.17 14.21
C LEU A 7 0.12 6.83 14.12
N ASN A 8 1.36 6.77 14.60
CA ASN A 8 2.12 5.53 14.64
C ASN A 8 1.43 4.48 15.53
N ALA A 9 1.04 4.85 16.75
CA ALA A 9 0.32 3.97 17.67
C ALA A 9 -1.02 3.47 17.10
N ALA A 10 -1.75 4.32 16.37
CA ALA A 10 -3.00 3.94 15.71
C ALA A 10 -2.75 2.85 14.64
N LEU A 11 -1.70 2.98 13.83
CA LEU A 11 -1.29 1.97 12.86
C LEU A 11 -0.82 0.67 13.53
N GLU A 12 0.00 0.76 14.58
CA GLU A 12 0.45 -0.40 15.36
C GLU A 12 -0.70 -1.17 16.02
N SER A 13 -1.81 -0.50 16.32
CA SER A 13 -2.99 -1.14 16.91
C SER A 13 -3.71 -2.11 15.95
N ILE A 14 -3.45 -2.02 14.64
CA ILE A 14 -4.08 -2.84 13.61
C ILE A 14 -3.43 -4.24 13.63
N PRO A 15 -4.18 -5.31 13.97
CA PRO A 15 -3.59 -6.64 14.03
C PRO A 15 -3.12 -7.11 12.65
N GLY A 16 -1.91 -7.69 12.60
CA GLY A 16 -1.31 -8.18 11.36
C GLY A 16 -0.27 -7.22 10.76
N LEU A 17 -0.19 -5.98 11.24
CA LEU A 17 0.90 -5.07 10.91
C LEU A 17 2.04 -5.25 11.93
N ARG A 18 3.28 -5.08 11.47
CA ARG A 18 4.49 -5.07 12.30
C ARG A 18 5.47 -4.03 11.76
N GLU A 19 6.45 -3.65 12.57
CA GLU A 19 7.53 -2.71 12.17
C GLU A 19 6.99 -1.41 11.58
N VAL A 20 5.96 -0.87 12.21
CA VAL A 20 5.32 0.37 11.78
C VAL A 20 6.29 1.53 12.02
N SER A 21 6.42 2.41 11.03
CA SER A 21 7.15 3.68 11.21
C SER A 21 6.50 4.80 10.43
N VAL A 22 6.53 6.01 10.98
CA VAL A 22 6.01 7.21 10.31
C VAL A 22 7.16 8.19 10.13
N GLN A 23 7.36 8.63 8.90
CA GLN A 23 8.46 9.50 8.50
C GLN A 23 7.94 10.65 7.62
N LYS A 24 8.63 11.78 7.65
CA LYS A 24 8.39 12.90 6.74
C LYS A 24 9.47 12.90 5.67
N MET A 25 9.07 13.07 4.42
CA MET A 25 9.95 13.29 3.28
C MET A 25 9.62 14.62 2.62
N ASP A 26 10.65 15.44 2.40
CA ASP A 26 10.53 16.61 1.54
C ASP A 26 10.64 16.15 0.08
N VAL A 27 9.74 16.65 -0.76
CA VAL A 27 9.68 16.30 -2.18
C VAL A 27 9.87 17.50 -3.09
N GLY A 28 10.04 18.72 -2.56
CA GLY A 28 10.06 19.94 -3.34
C GLY A 28 11.12 19.99 -4.44
N ASP A 29 12.25 19.31 -4.21
CA ASP A 29 13.37 19.25 -5.15
C ASP A 29 13.35 18.01 -6.06
N LEU A 30 12.38 17.10 -5.90
CA LEU A 30 12.31 15.89 -6.71
C LEU A 30 11.84 16.21 -8.13
N THR A 31 12.62 15.79 -9.10
CA THR A 31 12.35 15.90 -10.53
C THR A 31 11.96 14.55 -11.13
N ALA A 32 11.49 14.57 -12.37
CA ALA A 32 11.17 13.34 -13.11
C ALA A 32 12.38 12.40 -13.28
N ASP A 33 13.57 12.98 -13.42
CA ASP A 33 14.80 12.23 -13.69
C ASP A 33 15.29 11.47 -12.45
N ASP A 34 15.00 11.96 -11.24
CA ASP A 34 15.37 11.30 -9.98
C ASP A 34 14.74 9.91 -9.84
N PHE A 35 13.55 9.71 -10.43
CA PHE A 35 12.85 8.42 -10.43
C PHE A 35 13.41 7.41 -11.44
N SER A 36 14.31 7.83 -12.34
CA SER A 36 14.99 6.93 -13.29
C SER A 36 16.23 6.27 -12.69
N LEU A 37 16.67 6.73 -11.50
CA LEU A 37 17.90 6.28 -10.86
C LEU A 37 17.67 5.00 -10.03
N LEU A 38 18.54 4.00 -10.23
CA LEU A 38 18.46 2.67 -9.60
C LEU A 38 18.38 2.63 -8.05
N PRO A 39 19.03 3.53 -7.27
CA PRO A 39 18.99 3.43 -5.81
C PRO A 39 17.72 4.01 -5.16
N TYR A 40 16.70 4.41 -5.95
CA TYR A 40 15.57 5.20 -5.46
C TYR A 40 14.21 4.48 -5.49
N ALA A 41 14.19 3.16 -5.27
CA ALA A 41 12.93 2.40 -5.12
C ALA A 41 12.02 2.94 -3.98
N ASP A 42 12.58 3.73 -3.07
CA ASP A 42 11.88 4.34 -1.94
C ASP A 42 11.22 5.69 -2.26
N LEU A 43 11.51 6.29 -3.43
CA LEU A 43 10.88 7.57 -3.80
C LEU A 43 9.35 7.40 -3.97
N PRO A 44 8.57 8.42 -3.62
CA PRO A 44 7.12 8.35 -3.63
C PRO A 44 6.63 8.43 -5.09
N LEU A 45 6.44 7.27 -5.72
CA LEU A 45 6.05 7.13 -7.14
C LEU A 45 4.77 7.91 -7.51
N GLY A 46 3.95 8.27 -6.52
CA GLY A 46 2.76 9.10 -6.70
C GLY A 46 3.09 10.52 -7.14
N ALA A 47 4.22 11.09 -6.70
CA ALA A 47 4.70 12.41 -7.12
C ALA A 47 4.89 12.46 -8.65
N MET A 48 5.51 11.43 -9.23
CA MET A 48 5.67 11.32 -10.69
C MET A 48 4.35 11.39 -11.45
N LYS A 49 3.33 10.68 -10.97
CA LYS A 49 2.04 10.61 -11.67
C LYS A 49 1.17 11.84 -11.45
N ARG A 50 1.27 12.47 -10.28
CA ARG A 50 0.48 13.66 -9.90
C ARG A 50 1.04 14.93 -10.52
N THR A 51 2.36 15.09 -10.46
CA THR A 51 3.03 16.40 -10.59
C THR A 51 4.33 16.35 -11.41
N ALA A 52 4.66 15.21 -12.02
CA ALA A 52 5.90 15.00 -12.80
C ALA A 52 7.20 15.28 -12.00
N GLY A 53 7.16 15.01 -10.71
CA GLY A 53 8.15 15.43 -9.70
C GLY A 53 7.41 15.75 -8.41
N GLY A 54 8.10 16.24 -7.38
CA GLY A 54 7.41 16.81 -6.21
C GLY A 54 7.11 18.30 -6.41
N ARG A 55 6.38 18.87 -5.45
CA ARG A 55 6.07 20.32 -5.44
C ARG A 55 6.72 20.99 -4.23
N ALA A 56 7.14 22.23 -4.38
CA ALA A 56 7.77 23.01 -3.30
C ALA A 56 6.83 23.33 -2.12
N ASP A 57 5.52 23.21 -2.32
CA ASP A 57 4.46 23.33 -1.30
C ASP A 57 3.99 21.96 -0.80
N GLU A 58 4.69 20.87 -1.11
CA GLU A 58 4.28 19.50 -0.82
C GLU A 58 5.31 18.75 0.02
N LEU A 59 4.81 17.99 0.98
CA LEU A 59 5.55 17.06 1.82
C LEU A 59 4.87 15.69 1.73
N VAL A 60 5.64 14.62 1.91
CA VAL A 60 5.08 13.26 1.99
C VAL A 60 5.22 12.74 3.41
N ILE A 61 4.10 12.32 4.00
CA ILE A 61 4.09 11.51 5.20
C ILE A 61 4.10 10.05 4.76
N CYS A 62 5.21 9.38 5.00
CA CYS A 62 5.46 7.98 4.69
C CYS A 62 5.14 7.13 5.91
N MET A 63 4.17 6.22 5.81
CA MET A 63 3.85 5.24 6.85
C MET A 63 4.27 3.85 6.36
N ASP A 64 5.38 3.35 6.87
CA ASP A 64 5.91 2.03 6.54
C ASP A 64 5.40 0.98 7.50
N PHE A 65 5.17 -0.23 6.98
CA PHE A 65 4.87 -1.41 7.79
C PHE A 65 5.26 -2.69 7.05
N ALA A 66 5.56 -3.73 7.81
CA ALA A 66 5.60 -5.10 7.34
C ALA A 66 4.34 -5.85 7.80
N LEU A 67 4.10 -7.02 7.23
CA LEU A 67 2.99 -7.89 7.60
C LEU A 67 3.47 -9.04 8.47
N GLU A 68 2.67 -9.41 9.46
CA GLU A 68 2.73 -10.74 10.07
C GLU A 68 2.51 -11.81 8.98
N GLU A 69 3.16 -12.96 9.10
CA GLU A 69 2.92 -14.07 8.19
C GLU A 69 1.51 -14.66 8.40
N GLY A 70 0.80 -14.93 7.30
CA GLY A 70 -0.49 -15.61 7.30
C GLY A 70 -1.73 -14.70 7.22
N VAL A 71 -2.89 -15.25 7.64
CA VAL A 71 -4.22 -14.63 7.44
C VAL A 71 -4.35 -13.27 8.13
N ARG A 72 -3.74 -13.10 9.32
CA ARG A 72 -3.81 -11.84 10.06
C ARG A 72 -3.16 -10.69 9.29
N GLY A 73 -1.97 -10.92 8.73
CA GLY A 73 -1.30 -9.93 7.89
C GLY A 73 -2.12 -9.55 6.66
N LEU A 74 -2.72 -10.54 5.98
CA LEU A 74 -3.58 -10.29 4.82
C LEU A 74 -4.83 -9.47 5.16
N LEU A 75 -5.48 -9.77 6.29
CA LEU A 75 -6.65 -9.00 6.74
C LEU A 75 -6.26 -7.58 7.18
N GLY A 76 -5.10 -7.41 7.82
CA GLY A 76 -4.55 -6.10 8.15
C GLY A 76 -4.29 -5.28 6.88
N LEU A 77 -3.65 -5.88 5.87
CA LEU A 77 -3.42 -5.24 4.57
C LEU A 77 -4.73 -4.90 3.85
N GLU A 78 -5.73 -5.78 3.88
CA GLU A 78 -7.05 -5.53 3.30
C GLU A 78 -7.72 -4.31 3.93
N PHE A 79 -7.70 -4.22 5.27
CA PHE A 79 -8.23 -3.08 5.99
C PHE A 79 -7.51 -1.77 5.61
N VAL A 80 -6.18 -1.75 5.67
CA VAL A 80 -5.38 -0.57 5.32
C VAL A 80 -5.64 -0.15 3.87
N SER A 81 -5.67 -1.10 2.95
CA SER A 81 -5.93 -0.83 1.53
C SER A 81 -7.32 -0.23 1.32
N TRP A 82 -8.32 -0.71 2.06
CA TRP A 82 -9.66 -0.14 2.02
C TRP A 82 -9.71 1.28 2.60
N TRP A 83 -9.12 1.51 3.77
CA TRP A 83 -9.09 2.83 4.43
C TRP A 83 -8.39 3.88 3.57
N VAL A 84 -7.20 3.56 3.05
CA VAL A 84 -6.47 4.48 2.15
C VAL A 84 -7.24 4.76 0.87
N ARG A 85 -7.88 3.73 0.28
CA ARG A 85 -8.72 3.91 -0.90
C ARG A 85 -9.91 4.83 -0.61
N ASP A 86 -10.53 4.72 0.57
CA ASP A 86 -11.66 5.55 0.94
C ASP A 86 -11.24 7.01 1.15
N ALA A 87 -10.13 7.24 1.86
CA ALA A 87 -9.51 8.56 2.00
C ALA A 87 -9.17 9.17 0.61
N ALA A 88 -8.60 8.37 -0.29
CA ALA A 88 -8.29 8.81 -1.65
C ALA A 88 -9.54 9.17 -2.46
N ARG A 89 -10.63 8.41 -2.32
CA ARG A 89 -11.93 8.74 -2.93
C ARG A 89 -12.54 10.03 -2.36
N ALA A 90 -12.27 10.33 -1.10
CA ALA A 90 -12.67 11.58 -0.45
C ALA A 90 -11.77 12.79 -0.83
N GLY A 91 -10.75 12.56 -1.67
CA GLY A 91 -9.86 13.62 -2.19
C GLY A 91 -8.52 13.72 -1.49
N ALA A 92 -8.23 12.88 -0.48
CA ALA A 92 -6.90 12.83 0.11
C ALA A 92 -5.89 12.30 -0.91
N ALA A 93 -4.75 12.97 -1.03
CA ALA A 93 -3.68 12.51 -1.90
C ALA A 93 -2.92 11.34 -1.23
N MET A 94 -3.51 10.15 -1.21
CA MET A 94 -2.97 8.99 -0.51
C MET A 94 -2.89 7.76 -1.42
N GLN A 95 -1.89 6.92 -1.19
CA GLN A 95 -1.75 5.62 -1.86
C GLN A 95 -1.08 4.59 -0.95
N VAL A 96 -1.32 3.30 -1.20
CA VAL A 96 -0.55 2.18 -0.65
C VAL A 96 0.30 1.59 -1.76
N ARG A 97 1.55 1.27 -1.48
CA ARG A 97 2.46 0.59 -2.40
C ARG A 97 3.34 -0.43 -1.70
N SER A 98 3.78 -1.43 -2.45
CA SER A 98 4.79 -2.39 -2.00
C SER A 98 6.20 -1.82 -2.15
N LEU A 99 7.06 -2.15 -1.19
CA LEU A 99 8.50 -1.94 -1.21
C LEU A 99 9.15 -3.33 -1.14
N ALA A 100 10.03 -3.66 -2.08
CA ALA A 100 10.78 -4.91 -2.06
C ALA A 100 12.09 -4.71 -2.81
N LEU A 101 13.15 -5.34 -2.32
CA LEU A 101 14.42 -5.38 -3.04
C LEU A 101 14.33 -6.41 -4.18
N PRO A 102 15.09 -6.21 -5.27
CA PRO A 102 15.20 -7.22 -6.32
C PRO A 102 15.70 -8.55 -5.72
N PRO A 103 15.32 -9.71 -6.31
CA PRO A 103 15.70 -11.03 -5.81
C PRO A 103 17.19 -11.31 -6.10
N ILE A 104 18.08 -10.66 -5.36
CA ILE A 104 19.52 -10.89 -5.43
C ILE A 104 19.91 -11.88 -4.33
N GLY A 105 20.31 -13.09 -4.73
CA GLY A 105 20.66 -14.16 -3.79
C GLY A 105 19.48 -14.58 -2.90
N GLU A 106 19.71 -14.71 -1.59
CA GLU A 106 18.71 -15.18 -0.61
C GLU A 106 17.77 -14.08 -0.10
N GLN A 107 17.76 -12.88 -0.71
CA GLN A 107 16.93 -11.75 -0.27
C GLN A 107 15.43 -11.91 -0.59
N PHE A 108 15.06 -12.88 -1.44
CA PHE A 108 13.67 -13.08 -1.83
C PHE A 108 12.85 -13.64 -0.66
N GLY A 109 11.73 -12.98 -0.34
CA GLY A 109 10.81 -13.38 0.72
C GLY A 109 11.04 -12.70 2.07
N SER A 110 12.14 -11.96 2.27
CA SER A 110 12.45 -11.29 3.55
C SER A 110 12.34 -9.77 3.50
N THR A 111 12.23 -9.17 2.31
CA THR A 111 12.34 -7.71 2.12
C THR A 111 11.02 -7.01 1.83
N LEU A 112 9.91 -7.75 1.72
CA LEU A 112 8.60 -7.18 1.39
C LEU A 112 8.09 -6.30 2.55
N ARG A 113 7.89 -5.03 2.24
CA ARG A 113 7.27 -4.02 3.08
C ARG A 113 6.16 -3.33 2.29
N PHE A 114 5.34 -2.56 3.00
CA PHE A 114 4.32 -1.70 2.42
C PHE A 114 4.51 -0.29 2.96
N ARG A 115 4.21 0.69 2.11
CA ARG A 115 4.21 2.10 2.45
C ARG A 115 2.89 2.73 2.08
N ILE A 116 2.36 3.55 2.97
CA ILE A 116 1.32 4.53 2.66
C ILE A 116 2.03 5.85 2.42
N ASP A 117 1.90 6.41 1.21
CA ASP A 117 2.34 7.77 0.93
C ASP A 117 1.13 8.68 1.07
N TRP A 118 1.21 9.69 1.94
CA TRP A 118 0.24 10.79 1.99
C TRP A 118 0.92 12.10 1.60
N PHE A 119 0.54 12.65 0.45
CA PHE A 119 1.04 13.91 -0.07
C PHE A 119 0.24 15.07 0.56
N TYR A 120 0.86 15.73 1.53
CA TYR A 120 0.32 16.90 2.18
C TYR A 120 0.79 18.16 1.46
N THR A 121 -0.15 19.02 1.04
CA THR A 121 0.17 20.28 0.36
C THR A 121 -0.27 21.45 1.23
N ASP A 122 0.65 22.37 1.52
CA ASP A 122 0.37 23.63 2.22
C ASP A 122 1.23 24.76 1.63
N PRO A 123 0.61 25.76 0.96
CA PRO A 123 1.34 26.86 0.35
C PRO A 123 2.21 27.66 1.33
N ASP A 124 1.82 27.69 2.61
CA ASP A 124 2.52 28.42 3.66
C ASP A 124 3.62 27.57 4.33
N ASN A 125 3.73 26.28 4.00
CA ASN A 125 4.62 25.31 4.66
C ASN A 125 4.52 25.36 6.20
N ASP A 126 3.30 25.52 6.73
CA ASP A 126 3.05 25.72 8.16
C ASP A 126 3.07 24.37 8.90
N MET A 127 4.08 24.22 9.77
CA MET A 127 4.25 23.03 10.58
C MET A 127 3.06 22.75 11.50
N GLN A 128 2.37 23.78 12.02
CA GLN A 128 1.20 23.58 12.88
C GLN A 128 0.02 23.03 12.10
N ARG A 129 -0.18 23.49 10.87
CA ARG A 129 -1.22 22.94 9.98
C ARG A 129 -0.92 21.50 9.62
N LEU A 130 0.35 21.17 9.35
CA LEU A 130 0.77 19.78 9.12
C LEU A 130 0.47 18.91 10.35
N LEU A 131 0.87 19.35 11.56
CA LEU A 131 0.63 18.58 12.78
C LEU A 131 -0.86 18.41 13.09
N ALA A 132 -1.69 19.43 12.85
CA ALA A 132 -3.14 19.34 12.98
C ALA A 132 -3.74 18.35 11.97
N ALA A 133 -3.24 18.33 10.73
CA ALA A 133 -3.68 17.40 9.71
C ALA A 133 -3.26 15.95 10.05
N VAL A 134 -2.06 15.75 10.59
CA VAL A 134 -1.60 14.44 11.10
C VAL A 134 -2.47 13.95 12.25
N ASP A 135 -2.85 14.84 13.18
CA ASP A 135 -3.74 14.48 14.29
C ASP A 135 -5.15 14.12 13.81
N ALA A 136 -5.68 14.86 12.83
CA ALA A 136 -6.95 14.54 12.19
C ALA A 136 -6.91 13.16 11.50
N LEU A 137 -5.83 12.85 10.80
CA LEU A 137 -5.63 11.54 10.16
C LEU A 137 -5.56 10.41 11.20
N ALA A 138 -4.85 10.63 12.31
CA ALA A 138 -4.78 9.66 13.41
C ALA A 138 -6.18 9.42 14.02
N SER A 139 -6.92 10.49 14.28
CA SER A 139 -8.27 10.40 14.84
C SER A 139 -9.25 9.69 13.90
N ASP A 140 -9.13 9.90 12.58
CA ASP A 140 -9.94 9.21 11.56
C ASP A 140 -9.63 7.70 11.54
N LEU A 141 -8.35 7.34 11.53
CA LEU A 141 -7.91 5.94 11.56
C LEU A 141 -8.40 5.23 12.83
N GLU A 142 -8.21 5.82 14.01
CA GLU A 142 -8.68 5.28 15.28
C GLU A 142 -10.20 5.06 15.28
N SER A 143 -10.95 6.06 14.79
CA SER A 143 -12.41 5.98 14.70
C SER A 143 -12.85 4.86 13.78
N THR A 144 -12.17 4.71 12.64
CA THR A 144 -12.47 3.68 11.64
C THR A 144 -12.15 2.28 12.17
N ILE A 145 -11.01 2.10 12.85
CA ILE A 145 -10.64 0.84 13.52
C ILE A 145 -11.72 0.42 14.53
N ALA A 146 -12.20 1.38 15.33
CA ALA A 146 -13.24 1.14 16.33
C ALA A 146 -14.60 0.81 15.70
N GLN A 147 -15.07 1.62 14.75
CA GLN A 147 -16.37 1.45 14.09
C GLN A 147 -16.48 0.12 13.33
N GLN A 148 -15.39 -0.33 12.72
CA GLN A 148 -15.37 -1.57 11.94
C GLN A 148 -15.03 -2.80 12.81
N ASP A 149 -14.81 -2.63 14.13
CA ASP A 149 -14.41 -3.69 15.06
C ASP A 149 -13.20 -4.50 14.54
N ILE A 150 -12.26 -3.86 13.84
CA ILE A 150 -11.17 -4.52 13.11
C ILE A 150 -10.36 -5.45 14.01
N VAL A 151 -10.05 -4.98 15.21
CA VAL A 151 -9.28 -5.76 16.19
C VAL A 151 -9.98 -7.08 16.51
N LYS A 152 -11.31 -7.06 16.74
CA LYS A 152 -12.09 -8.27 17.02
C LYS A 152 -12.21 -9.16 15.79
N ARG A 153 -12.49 -8.58 14.61
CA ARG A 153 -12.66 -9.31 13.36
C ARG A 153 -11.41 -10.09 12.97
N ILE A 154 -10.23 -9.47 13.08
CA ILE A 154 -8.96 -10.11 12.73
C ILE A 154 -8.59 -11.17 13.76
N LYS A 155 -8.73 -10.88 15.07
CA LYS A 155 -8.45 -11.88 16.13
C LYS A 155 -9.41 -13.08 16.08
N GLY A 156 -10.68 -12.86 15.74
CA GLY A 156 -11.71 -13.91 15.67
C GLY A 156 -11.53 -14.90 14.52
N ARG A 157 -10.72 -14.58 13.50
CA ARG A 157 -10.38 -15.50 12.40
C ARG A 157 -9.18 -16.42 12.67
N ASN A 158 -8.65 -16.43 13.90
CA ASN A 158 -7.56 -17.32 14.34
C ASN A 158 -7.99 -18.79 14.58
N GLY A 159 -9.19 -19.21 14.19
CA GLY A 159 -9.51 -20.64 14.14
C GLY A 159 -8.66 -21.33 13.07
N PRO A 160 -8.23 -22.60 13.28
CA PRO A 160 -7.60 -23.36 12.19
C PRO A 160 -8.51 -23.26 10.98
N ALA A 161 -7.94 -22.93 9.81
CA ALA A 161 -8.66 -22.98 8.55
C ALA A 161 -9.42 -24.31 8.54
N ALA A 162 -10.75 -24.26 8.50
CA ALA A 162 -11.53 -25.48 8.41
C ALA A 162 -10.96 -26.23 7.20
N VAL A 163 -10.34 -27.39 7.46
CA VAL A 163 -10.05 -28.36 6.42
C VAL A 163 -11.41 -28.62 5.82
N VAL A 164 -11.67 -28.06 4.64
CA VAL A 164 -12.86 -28.39 3.87
C VAL A 164 -12.71 -29.89 3.60
N PRO A 165 -13.53 -30.76 4.21
CA PRO A 165 -13.46 -32.18 3.88
C PRO A 165 -13.75 -32.28 2.38
N GLY A 166 -12.90 -33.01 1.67
CA GLY A 166 -13.05 -33.23 0.26
C GLY A 166 -14.41 -33.86 -0.02
N ASP A 167 -15.33 -33.06 -0.55
CA ASP A 167 -16.38 -33.53 -1.43
C ASP A 167 -16.89 -32.37 -2.27
N ARG A 168 -16.19 -32.10 -3.38
CA ARG A 168 -16.82 -31.46 -4.53
C ARG A 168 -17.05 -32.59 -5.54
N PRO A 169 -18.30 -32.90 -5.92
CA PRO A 169 -18.53 -33.80 -7.05
C PRO A 169 -17.83 -33.23 -8.27
N GLY A 170 -17.14 -34.12 -8.99
CA GLY A 170 -16.15 -33.81 -10.03
C GLY A 170 -16.62 -32.72 -10.99
N ARG A 171 -15.82 -31.65 -11.08
CA ARG A 171 -15.92 -30.71 -12.19
C ARG A 171 -15.59 -31.51 -13.46
N PRO A 172 -16.48 -31.57 -14.47
CA PRO A 172 -16.14 -32.26 -15.71
C PRO A 172 -14.89 -31.60 -16.32
N ALA A 173 -14.01 -32.45 -16.85
CA ALA A 173 -12.77 -32.02 -17.47
C ALA A 173 -13.06 -30.94 -18.53
N PRO A 174 -12.23 -29.89 -18.65
CA PRO A 174 -12.40 -28.91 -19.69
C PRO A 174 -12.33 -29.61 -21.07
N PRO A 175 -13.17 -29.21 -22.03
CA PRO A 175 -13.11 -29.78 -23.38
C PRO A 175 -11.73 -29.53 -23.98
N GLN A 176 -11.15 -30.60 -24.54
CA GLN A 176 -9.89 -30.55 -25.26
C GLN A 176 -9.98 -29.53 -26.42
N PRO A 177 -8.92 -28.73 -26.68
CA PRO A 177 -8.94 -27.75 -27.75
C PRO A 177 -9.11 -28.44 -29.10
N VAL A 178 -10.15 -28.05 -29.82
CA VAL A 178 -10.37 -28.45 -31.22
C VAL A 178 -9.27 -27.77 -32.04
N SER A 179 -8.44 -28.56 -32.73
CA SER A 179 -7.41 -28.06 -33.64
C SER A 179 -8.05 -27.39 -34.86
N ALA A 180 -8.38 -26.11 -34.74
CA ALA A 180 -8.75 -25.27 -35.88
C ALA A 180 -7.46 -24.63 -36.44
N GLY A 181 -7.01 -25.12 -37.60
CA GLY A 181 -5.84 -24.61 -38.28
C GLY A 181 -5.99 -23.13 -38.64
N LEU A 182 -5.13 -22.27 -38.09
CA LEU A 182 -4.95 -20.91 -38.58
C LEU A 182 -3.79 -20.89 -39.59
N ARG A 183 -4.17 -20.91 -40.87
CA ARG A 183 -3.31 -20.46 -41.97
C ARG A 183 -3.11 -18.95 -41.86
N THR A 184 -1.84 -18.55 -41.82
CA THR A 184 -1.25 -17.31 -42.40
C THR A 184 -2.07 -16.03 -42.40
N LEU A 185 -1.60 -15.00 -41.67
CA LEU A 185 -1.63 -13.59 -42.12
C LEU A 185 -0.84 -12.67 -41.17
N PHE A 186 0.51 -12.67 -41.28
CA PHE A 186 1.32 -11.50 -40.91
C PHE A 186 2.51 -11.39 -41.87
N ARG A 187 2.28 -10.75 -43.03
CA ARG A 187 3.36 -10.14 -43.81
C ARG A 187 3.63 -8.76 -43.22
N ARG A 188 4.80 -8.59 -42.59
CA ARG A 188 5.38 -7.28 -42.34
C ARG A 188 5.75 -6.64 -43.69
N LYS A 189 5.39 -5.38 -43.91
CA LYS A 189 6.07 -4.50 -44.85
C LYS A 189 6.86 -3.46 -44.06
N PRO A 190 8.12 -3.18 -44.44
CA PRO A 190 8.90 -2.08 -43.87
C PRO A 190 8.66 -0.78 -44.66
N HIS A 191 8.66 0.35 -43.94
CA HIS A 191 9.12 1.64 -44.42
C HIS A 191 9.88 2.30 -43.27
#